data_AF-A0A4V5TJ88-F1
#
_entry.id   AF-A0A4V5TJ88-F1
#
_cell.length_a   1.000
_cell.length_b   1.000
_cell.length_c   1.000
_cell.angle_alpha   90.00
_cell.angle_beta   90.00
_cell.angle_gamma   90.00
#
_symmetry.space_group_name_H-M   'P 1'
#
loop_
_entity.id
_entity.type
_entity.pdbx_description
1 polymer ?
#
loop_
_entity_poly.entity_id
_entity_poly.type
_entity_poly.pdbx_seq_one_letter_code
_entity_poly.pdbx_strand_id
1 'polypeptide(L)'
;MDSFLINNKICNVNIVYYKDKCGLRDDGTYLICYRGWNVDFQYDDKEILYASISEEEPYLIRFGSTPFPTFGKDIEIVKEYLQEKHGINNFQYYDPDSDEVSYVNF
;
A
#
# COMPACT_ATOMS: atom_id res chain seq x y z
N MET A 1 13.07 3.85 6.42
CA MET A 1 12.98 4.32 5.03
C MET A 1 13.89 3.42 4.22
N ASP A 2 13.29 2.68 3.30
CA ASP A 2 13.97 1.80 2.37
C ASP A 2 14.00 2.45 0.98
N SER A 3 14.84 1.93 0.09
CA SER A 3 14.86 2.38 -1.31
C SER A 3 15.34 1.28 -2.23
N PHE A 4 14.89 1.31 -3.48
CA PHE A 4 15.36 0.42 -4.53
C PHE A 4 15.44 1.14 -5.88
N LEU A 5 16.16 0.54 -6.83
CA LEU A 5 16.35 1.12 -8.15
C LEU A 5 15.29 0.61 -9.12
N ILE A 6 14.72 1.55 -9.88
CA ILE A 6 13.83 1.30 -11.01
C ILE A 6 14.42 2.05 -12.19
N ASN A 7 14.90 1.34 -13.22
CA ASN A 7 15.50 1.94 -14.42
C ASN A 7 16.54 3.06 -14.12
N ASN A 8 17.47 2.79 -13.20
CA ASN A 8 18.50 3.73 -12.70
C ASN A 8 17.98 4.97 -11.95
N LYS A 9 16.69 5.02 -11.61
CA LYS A 9 16.10 6.01 -10.72
C LYS A 9 15.82 5.40 -9.35
N ILE A 10 15.96 6.20 -8.31
CA ILE A 10 15.69 5.76 -6.93
C ILE A 10 14.18 5.87 -6.67
N CYS A 11 13.59 4.78 -6.20
CA CYS A 11 12.28 4.75 -5.57
C CYS A 11 12.47 4.63 -4.06
N ASN A 12 11.99 5.62 -3.31
CA ASN A 12 12.00 5.58 -1.85
C ASN A 12 10.70 4.96 -1.36
N VAL A 13 10.80 4.10 -0.35
CA VAL A 13 9.69 3.42 0.30
C VAL A 13 9.71 3.72 1.78
N ASN A 14 8.65 4.33 2.27
CA ASN A 14 8.46 4.55 3.69
C ASN A 14 7.34 3.63 4.21
N ILE A 15 7.64 2.82 5.23
CA ILE A 15 6.69 1.87 5.80
C ILE A 15 6.48 2.26 7.26
N VAL A 16 5.26 2.63 7.61
CA VAL A 16 4.91 3.13 8.95
C VAL A 16 3.76 2.30 9.50
N TYR A 17 3.98 1.72 10.68
CA TYR A 17 2.94 1.00 11.40
C TYR A 17 1.82 1.94 11.82
N TYR A 18 0.56 1.53 11.63
CA TYR A 18 -0.61 2.22 12.16
C TYR A 18 -1.44 1.32 13.06
N LYS A 19 -2.17 1.96 13.97
CA LYS A 19 -3.15 1.32 14.83
C LYS A 19 -4.30 2.27 15.09
N ASP A 20 -5.40 2.04 14.37
CA ASP A 20 -6.61 2.83 14.52
C ASP A 20 -7.61 2.09 15.39
N LYS A 21 -8.23 2.82 16.32
CA LYS A 21 -9.16 2.26 17.28
C LYS A 21 -10.44 3.07 17.28
N CYS A 22 -11.57 2.39 17.13
CA CYS A 22 -12.88 3.01 17.08
C CYS A 22 -13.84 2.36 18.09
N GLY A 23 -14.75 3.16 18.63
CA GLY A 23 -15.79 2.71 19.57
C GLY A 23 -15.22 2.30 20.93
N LEU A 24 -14.63 3.24 21.67
CA LEU A 24 -14.23 3.04 23.06
C LEU A 24 -15.46 2.68 23.90
N ARG A 25 -15.38 1.60 24.66
CA ARG A 25 -16.42 1.10 25.57
C ARG A 25 -16.14 1.54 27.01
N ASP A 26 -17.17 1.42 27.86
CA ASP A 26 -17.10 1.78 29.28
C ASP A 26 -16.07 0.94 30.08
N ASP A 27 -15.74 -0.26 29.60
CA ASP A 27 -14.71 -1.13 30.18
C ASP A 27 -13.27 -0.80 29.74
N GLY A 28 -13.09 0.26 28.93
CA GLY A 28 -11.80 0.69 28.39
C GLY A 28 -11.32 -0.08 27.16
N THR A 29 -12.08 -1.04 26.65
CA THR A 29 -11.79 -1.75 25.40
C THR A 29 -12.34 -1.00 24.19
N TYR A 30 -11.80 -1.29 22.99
CA TYR A 30 -12.28 -0.69 21.75
C TYR A 30 -13.06 -1.74 20.94
N LEU A 31 -14.16 -1.32 20.34
CA LEU A 31 -15.01 -2.17 19.49
C LEU A 31 -14.25 -2.68 18.26
N ILE A 32 -13.45 -1.81 17.65
CA ILE A 32 -12.70 -2.10 16.43
C ILE A 32 -11.26 -1.63 16.60
N CYS A 33 -10.31 -2.46 16.19
CA CYS A 33 -8.89 -2.15 16.17
C CYS A 33 -8.30 -2.55 14.81
N TYR A 34 -8.16 -1.58 13.90
CA TYR A 34 -7.45 -1.78 12.64
C TYR A 34 -5.96 -1.61 12.86
N ARG A 35 -5.17 -2.48 12.24
CA ARG A 35 -3.72 -2.49 12.36
C ARG A 35 -3.10 -2.87 11.03
N GLY A 36 -1.94 -2.33 10.78
CA GLY A 36 -1.21 -2.63 9.56
C GLY A 36 -0.09 -1.65 9.35
N TRP A 37 0.28 -1.49 8.08
CA TRP A 37 1.34 -0.61 7.65
C TRP A 37 0.83 0.29 6.54
N ASN A 38 1.08 1.59 6.68
CA ASN A 38 1.02 2.53 5.58
C ASN A 38 2.33 2.44 4.82
N VAL A 39 2.25 2.42 3.50
CA VAL A 39 3.38 2.31 2.59
C VAL A 39 3.33 3.49 1.64
N ASP A 40 4.32 4.36 1.74
CA ASP A 40 4.45 5.53 0.87
C ASP A 40 5.54 5.26 -0.15
N PHE A 41 5.21 5.42 -1.43
CA PHE A 41 6.17 5.33 -2.52
C PHE A 41 6.45 6.72 -3.07
N GLN A 42 7.72 7.10 -3.06
CA GLN A 42 8.20 8.31 -3.71
C GLN A 42 9.16 7.91 -4.83
N TYR A 43 8.70 8.05 -6.06
CA TYR A 43 9.45 7.70 -7.26
C TYR A 43 9.55 8.91 -8.18
N ASP A 44 10.77 9.37 -8.43
CA ASP A 44 11.03 10.62 -9.16
C ASP A 44 10.48 11.86 -8.42
N ASP A 45 10.45 13.02 -9.09
CA ASP A 45 9.79 14.25 -8.60
C ASP A 45 8.24 14.18 -8.68
N LYS A 46 7.67 12.97 -8.74
CA LYS A 46 6.22 12.75 -8.78
C LYS A 46 5.61 12.80 -7.39
N GLU A 47 4.28 12.95 -7.35
CA GLU A 47 3.51 12.85 -6.12
C GLU A 47 3.69 11.49 -5.43
N ILE A 48 3.60 11.50 -4.10
CA ILE A 48 3.69 10.31 -3.27
C ILE A 48 2.49 9.41 -3.55
N LEU A 49 2.74 8.16 -3.90
CA LEU A 49 1.70 7.14 -4.01
C LEU A 49 1.53 6.42 -2.68
N TYR A 50 0.32 6.46 -2.14
CA TYR A 50 -0.02 5.82 -0.88
C TYR A 50 -0.58 4.42 -1.09
N ALA A 51 -0.17 3.50 -0.22
CA ALA A 51 -0.71 2.17 -0.12
C ALA A 51 -0.79 1.70 1.34
N SER A 52 -1.44 0.57 1.57
CA SER A 52 -1.53 -0.03 2.90
C SER A 52 -1.50 -1.56 2.84
N ILE A 53 -1.01 -2.17 3.92
CA ILE A 53 -1.01 -3.61 4.17
C ILE A 53 -1.70 -3.83 5.51
N SER A 54 -2.76 -4.64 5.55
CA SER A 54 -3.48 -4.95 6.79
C SER A 54 -2.81 -6.12 7.53
N GLU A 55 -2.78 -6.10 8.87
CA GLU A 55 -2.39 -7.28 9.65
C GLU A 55 -3.32 -8.49 9.40
N GLU A 56 -4.58 -8.25 9.03
CA GLU A 56 -5.57 -9.30 8.73
C GLU A 56 -5.31 -9.97 7.37
N GLU A 57 -4.69 -9.25 6.43
CA GLU A 57 -4.35 -9.73 5.09
C GLU A 57 -2.91 -9.35 4.75
N PRO A 58 -1.91 -9.95 5.44
CA PRO A 58 -0.53 -9.47 5.41
C PRO A 58 0.18 -9.70 4.07
N TYR A 59 -0.42 -10.47 3.15
CA TYR A 59 0.12 -10.76 1.82
C TYR A 59 -0.50 -9.90 0.72
N LEU A 60 -1.40 -8.97 1.08
CA LEU A 60 -2.11 -8.09 0.16
C LEU A 60 -1.71 -6.63 0.41
N ILE A 61 -1.29 -5.94 -0.65
CA ILE A 61 -1.13 -4.49 -0.65
C ILE A 61 -2.27 -3.81 -1.40
N ARG A 62 -2.79 -2.73 -0.82
CA ARG A 62 -3.85 -1.90 -1.39
C ARG A 62 -3.35 -0.49 -1.66
N PHE A 63 -3.24 -0.12 -2.93
CA PHE A 63 -2.94 1.24 -3.35
C PHE A 63 -4.20 2.11 -3.26
N GLY A 64 -4.05 3.33 -2.74
CA GLY A 64 -5.15 4.28 -2.59
C GLY A 64 -5.64 4.89 -3.91
N SER A 65 -4.89 4.69 -4.99
CA SER A 65 -5.22 5.07 -6.35
C SER A 65 -4.50 4.15 -7.34
N THR A 66 -4.84 4.23 -8.62
CA THR A 66 -4.12 3.51 -9.68
C THR A 66 -2.60 3.79 -9.63
N PRO A 67 -1.73 2.76 -9.63
CA PRO A 67 -0.28 2.93 -9.56
C PRO A 67 0.36 3.21 -10.93
N PHE A 68 -0.38 3.01 -12.02
CA PHE A 68 0.14 3.15 -13.39
C PHE A 68 0.57 4.58 -13.77
N PRO A 69 -0.06 5.68 -13.31
CA PRO A 69 0.45 7.02 -13.56
C PRO A 69 1.84 7.28 -12.95
N THR A 70 2.11 6.67 -11.80
CA THR A 70 3.40 6.81 -11.09
C THR A 70 4.46 5.93 -11.72
N PHE A 71 4.20 4.64 -11.88
CA PHE A 71 5.20 3.66 -12.29
C PHE A 71 5.12 3.24 -13.77
N GLY A 72 3.96 3.38 -14.41
CA GLY A 72 3.75 2.91 -15.77
C GLY A 72 4.07 1.43 -15.92
N LYS A 73 4.97 1.10 -16.85
CA LYS A 73 5.45 -0.27 -17.07
C LYS A 73 6.39 -0.76 -15.97
N ASP A 74 6.94 0.14 -15.17
CA ASP A 74 7.90 -0.19 -14.13
C ASP A 74 7.24 -0.76 -12.87
N ILE A 75 5.91 -0.82 -12.84
CA ILE A 75 5.13 -1.40 -11.74
C ILE A 75 5.51 -2.85 -11.44
N GLU A 76 5.93 -3.62 -12.45
CA GLU A 76 6.37 -5.00 -12.24
C GLU A 76 7.62 -5.08 -11.36
N ILE A 77 8.56 -4.14 -11.47
CA ILE A 77 9.75 -4.06 -10.60
C ILE A 77 9.33 -3.75 -9.15
N VAL A 78 8.30 -2.92 -8.98
CA VAL A 78 7.73 -2.63 -7.65
C VAL A 78 7.08 -3.88 -7.05
N LYS A 79 6.34 -4.66 -7.86
CA LYS A 79 5.74 -5.93 -7.43
C LYS A 79 6.80 -6.94 -7.01
N GLU A 80 7.85 -7.12 -7.81
CA GLU A 80 8.98 -7.99 -7.50
C GLU A 80 9.65 -7.58 -6.17
N TYR A 81 9.93 -6.29 -5.98
CA TYR A 81 10.48 -5.78 -4.72
C TYR A 81 9.58 -6.12 -3.51
N LEU A 82 8.27 -5.92 -3.64
CA LEU A 82 7.30 -6.19 -2.57
C LEU A 82 7.16 -7.70 -2.29
N GLN A 83 7.21 -8.53 -3.34
CA GLN A 83 7.21 -10.00 -3.22
C GLN A 83 8.44 -10.49 -2.48
N GLU A 84 9.63 -10.10 -2.91
CA GLU A 84 10.89 -10.60 -2.37
C GLU A 84 11.14 -10.13 -0.94
N LYS A 85 10.88 -8.85 -0.67
CA LYS A 85 11.26 -8.23 0.61
C LYS A 85 10.16 -8.30 1.67
N HIS A 86 8.90 -8.28 1.24
CA HIS A 86 7.75 -8.17 2.12
C HIS A 86 6.77 -9.35 2.01
N GLY A 87 7.02 -10.31 1.11
CA GLY A 87 6.19 -11.51 0.94
C GLY A 87 4.80 -11.22 0.35
N ILE A 88 4.58 -10.02 -0.21
CA ILE A 88 3.30 -9.60 -0.77
C ILE A 88 3.06 -10.33 -2.08
N ASN A 89 1.92 -10.98 -2.26
CA ASN A 89 1.60 -11.71 -3.48
C ASN A 89 0.31 -11.26 -4.18
N ASN A 90 -0.52 -10.48 -3.48
CA ASN A 90 -1.75 -9.92 -4.01
C ASN A 90 -1.64 -8.40 -4.07
N PHE A 91 -2.12 -7.83 -5.18
CA PHE A 91 -2.02 -6.41 -5.48
C PHE A 91 -3.37 -5.86 -5.87
N GLN A 92 -3.79 -4.81 -5.18
CA GLN A 92 -5.06 -4.13 -5.44
C GLN A 92 -4.85 -2.63 -5.50
N TYR A 93 -5.62 -1.94 -6.34
CA TYR A 93 -5.73 -0.49 -6.28
C TYR A 93 -7.19 -0.04 -6.22
N TYR A 94 -7.43 1.08 -5.56
CA TYR A 94 -8.75 1.69 -5.54
C TYR A 94 -9.02 2.43 -6.86
N ASP A 95 -10.12 2.08 -7.51
CA ASP A 95 -10.59 2.70 -8.74
C ASP A 95 -11.96 3.36 -8.49
N PRO A 96 -12.05 4.69 -8.38
CA PRO A 96 -13.33 5.37 -8.13
C PRO A 96 -14.29 5.30 -9.33
N ASP A 97 -13.79 5.00 -10.53
CA ASP A 97 -14.58 4.95 -11.76
C ASP A 97 -15.07 3.52 -12.06
N SER A 98 -14.71 2.53 -11.24
CA SER A 98 -15.25 1.18 -11.34
C SER A 98 -16.74 1.17 -10.99
N ASP A 99 -17.57 0.54 -11.83
CA ASP A 99 -19.03 0.43 -11.65
C ASP A 99 -19.42 -0.18 -10.29
N GLU A 100 -18.52 -0.97 -9.69
CA GLU A 100 -18.57 -1.35 -8.29
C GLU A 100 -17.48 -0.57 -7.55
N VAL A 101 -17.83 0.28 -6.58
CA VAL A 101 -16.88 1.04 -5.74
C VAL A 101 -15.99 0.04 -4.99
N SER A 102 -14.90 -0.36 -5.63
CA SER A 102 -14.20 -1.59 -5.27
C SER A 102 -12.72 -1.51 -5.64
N TYR A 103 -11.95 -2.36 -4.98
CA TYR A 103 -10.55 -2.56 -5.28
C TYR A 103 -10.39 -3.45 -6.50
N VAL A 104 -9.58 -3.02 -7.46
CA VAL A 104 -9.26 -3.77 -8.68
C VAL A 104 -7.96 -4.56 -8.47
N ASN A 105 -8.01 -5.87 -8.75
CA ASN A 105 -6.81 -6.72 -8.77
C ASN A 105 -6.03 -6.47 -10.07
N PHE A 106 -4.69 -6.48 -10.00
CA PHE A 106 -3.83 -6.23 -11.16
C PHE A 106 -2.47 -6.91 -11.09
#